data_AF-A0A9X2KJN2-F1
#
_entry.id   AF-A0A9X2KJN2-F1
#
_cell.length_a   1.000
_cell.length_b   1.000
_cell.length_c   1.000
_cell.angle_alpha   90.00
_cell.angle_beta   90.00
_cell.angle_gamma   90.00
#
_symmetry.space_group_name_H-M   'P 1'
#
loop_
_entity.id
_entity.type
_entity.pdbx_description
1 polymer ?
#
loop_
_entity_poly.entity_id
_entity_poly.type
_entity_poly.pdbx_seq_one_letter_code
_entity_poly.pdbx_strand_id
1 'polypeptide(L)' 'MSLHVHRLGAEPAAASAPPVLLLHGFASSGGEDYDAGEWSRALERAGRTGYALDLPGHGESPAVSS' A
#
# COMPACT_ATOMS: atom_id res chain seq x y z
N MET A 1 11.88 -8.91 -10.94
CA MET A 1 11.58 -9.02 -9.49
C MET A 1 10.27 -8.30 -9.25
N SER A 2 9.26 -8.99 -8.72
CA SER A 2 7.94 -8.40 -8.44
C SER A 2 7.87 -7.99 -6.98
N LEU A 3 7.25 -6.85 -6.70
CA LEU A 3 7.01 -6.37 -5.34
C LEU A 3 5.61 -6.79 -4.88
N HIS A 4 5.47 -7.02 -3.58
CA HIS A 4 4.19 -7.28 -2.93
C HIS A 4 3.45 -5.97 -2.65
N VAL A 5 2.12 -5.98 -2.84
CA VAL A 5 1.26 -4.80 -2.70
C VAL A 5 0.00 -5.17 -1.94
N HIS A 6 -0.31 -4.39 -0.91
CA HIS A 6 -1.56 -4.43 -0.16
C HIS A 6 -2.53 -3.40 -0.75
N ARG A 7 -3.74 -3.81 -1.12
CA ARG A 7 -4.78 -2.87 -1.59
C ARG A 7 -5.57 -2.34 -0.40
N LEU A 8 -5.77 -1.03 -0.36
CA LEU A 8 -6.50 -0.32 0.69
C LEU A 8 -7.50 0.64 0.05
N GLY A 9 -8.48 1.10 0.83
CA GLY A 9 -9.36 2.18 0.37
C GLY A 9 -10.54 1.72 -0.48
N ALA A 10 -11.08 2.66 -1.26
CA ALA A 10 -12.25 2.43 -2.10
C ALA A 10 -11.93 1.55 -3.32
N GLU A 11 -12.92 0.75 -3.73
CA GLU A 11 -12.87 0.02 -5.00
C GLU A 11 -12.72 0.98 -6.19
N PRO A 12 -11.88 0.64 -7.17
CA PRO A 12 -11.66 1.49 -8.32
C PRO A 12 -12.95 1.65 -9.14
N ALA A 13 -13.48 2.87 -9.20
CA ALA A 13 -14.62 3.24 -10.04
C ALA A 13 -14.17 3.71 -11.43
N ALA A 14 -15.07 3.62 -12.43
CA ALA A 14 -14.78 3.98 -13.82
C ALA A 14 -14.31 5.44 -14.03
N ALA A 15 -14.61 6.34 -13.09
CA ALA A 15 -14.12 7.72 -13.01
C ALA A 15 -13.40 7.98 -11.67
N SER A 16 -12.52 7.06 -11.26
CA SER A 16 -11.77 7.16 -10.01
C SER A 16 -10.79 8.33 -10.01
N ALA A 17 -10.69 9.02 -8.86
CA ALA A 17 -9.55 9.89 -8.57
C ALA A 17 -8.22 9.09 -8.67
N PRO A 18 -7.08 9.75 -8.95
CA PRO A 18 -5.80 9.05 -9.06
C PRO A 18 -5.51 8.20 -7.82
N PRO A 19 -4.92 7.00 -7.97
CA PRO A 19 -4.58 6.16 -6.82
C PRO A 19 -3.48 6.80 -5.96
N VAL A 20 -3.39 6.37 -4.70
CA VAL A 20 -2.34 6.79 -3.77
C VAL A 20 -1.39 5.60 -3.52
N LEU A 21 -0.10 5.82 -3.69
CA LEU A 21 0.93 4.87 -3.29
C LEU A 21 1.46 5.25 -1.90
N LEU A 22 1.48 4.30 -0.98
CA LEU A 22 1.97 4.45 0.39
C LEU A 22 3.30 3.71 0.53
N LEU A 23 4.29 4.39 1.11
CA LEU A 23 5.65 3.87 1.30
C LEU A 23 5.97 3.87 2.78
N HIS A 24 6.26 2.68 3.32
CA HIS A 24 6.49 2.49 4.74
C HIS A 24 7.75 3.20 5.24
N GLY A 25 7.79 3.41 6.55
CA GLY A 25 8.93 3.96 7.27
C GLY A 25 10.08 2.98 7.45
N PHE A 26 11.11 3.44 8.15
CA PHE A 26 12.33 2.68 8.40
C PHE A 26 12.03 1.37 9.16
N ALA A 27 12.61 0.26 8.69
CA ALA A 27 12.51 -1.06 9.32
C ALA A 27 11.06 -1.57 9.54
N SER A 28 10.13 -1.16 8.67
CA SER A 28 8.73 -1.60 8.66
C SER A 28 8.37 -2.27 7.33
N SER A 29 7.07 -2.49 7.07
CA SER A 29 6.49 -2.95 5.80
C SER A 29 5.22 -2.16 5.47
N GLY A 30 4.72 -2.30 4.24
CA GLY A 30 3.48 -1.64 3.82
C GLY A 30 2.28 -2.12 4.65
N GLY A 31 2.26 -3.42 4.99
CA GLY A 31 1.24 -3.99 5.86
C GLY A 31 1.29 -3.42 7.29
N GLU A 32 2.47 -3.39 7.90
CA GLU A 32 2.65 -2.92 9.28
C GLU A 32 2.28 -1.44 9.47
N ASP A 33 2.63 -0.57 8.52
CA ASP A 33 2.39 0.87 8.63
C ASP A 33 0.94 1.28 8.26
N TYR A 34 0.28 0.54 7.36
CA TYR A 34 -0.94 1.02 6.71
C TYR A 34 -2.16 0.09 6.78
N ASP A 35 -1.97 -1.22 7.01
CA ASP A 35 -3.09 -2.17 7.03
C ASP A 35 -3.82 -2.19 8.39
N ALA A 36 -3.21 -1.61 9.44
CA ALA A 36 -3.80 -1.47 10.79
C ALA A 36 -5.00 -0.49 10.90
N GLY A 37 -5.75 -0.29 9.81
CA GLY A 37 -7.14 0.17 9.79
C GLY A 37 -7.35 1.66 9.57
N GLU A 38 -6.56 2.54 10.21
CA GLU A 38 -6.85 3.98 10.15
C GLU A 38 -6.59 4.58 8.75
N TRP A 39 -5.56 4.10 8.05
CA TRP A 39 -5.25 4.54 6.69
C TRP A 39 -6.24 3.99 5.65
N SER A 40 -6.62 2.70 5.72
CA SER A 40 -7.66 2.16 4.83
C SER A 40 -8.96 2.93 4.96
N ARG A 41 -9.42 3.17 6.19
CA ARG A 41 -10.65 3.95 6.43
C ARG A 41 -10.54 5.39 5.96
N ALA A 42 -9.38 6.04 6.11
CA ALA A 42 -9.18 7.39 5.62
C ALA A 42 -9.29 7.46 4.09
N LEU A 43 -8.70 6.47 3.39
CA LEU A 43 -8.79 6.36 1.94
C LEU A 43 -10.20 6.02 1.46
N GLU A 44 -10.90 5.10 2.14
CA GLU A 44 -12.31 4.78 1.90
C GLU A 44 -13.20 6.02 2.01
N ARG A 45 -13.08 6.77 3.12
CA ARG A 45 -13.85 8.01 3.33
C ARG A 45 -13.54 9.08 2.28
N ALA A 46 -12.31 9.12 1.79
CA ALA A 46 -11.89 10.03 0.73
C ALA A 46 -12.29 9.54 -0.68
N GLY A 47 -12.87 8.35 -0.83
CA GLY A 47 -13.17 7.75 -2.13
C GLY A 47 -11.91 7.49 -2.96
N ARG A 48 -10.79 7.13 -2.31
CA ARG A 48 -9.49 6.90 -2.95
C ARG A 48 -9.10 5.44 -2.87
N THR A 49 -8.60 4.89 -3.98
CA THR A 49 -7.88 3.62 -3.98
C THR A 49 -6.45 3.84 -3.52
N GLY A 50 -5.99 3.04 -2.57
CA GLY A 50 -4.62 3.04 -2.07
C GLY A 50 -3.90 1.72 -2.32
N TYR A 51 -2.58 1.83 -2.46
CA TYR A 51 -1.67 0.70 -2.58
C TYR A 51 -0.54 0.91 -1.57
N ALA A 52 -0.43 0.03 -0.57
CA ALA A 52 0.73 0.00 0.30
C ALA A 52 1.74 -0.99 -0.25
N LEU A 53 2.96 -0.51 -0.51
CA LEU A 53 4.03 -1.29 -1.11
C LEU A 53 4.95 -1.86 -0.03
N ASP A 54 5.29 -3.14 -0.14
CA ASP A 54 6.43 -3.69 0.58
C ASP A 54 7.71 -3.40 -0.24
N LEU A 55 8.65 -2.63 0.31
CA LEU A 55 9.91 -2.33 -0.36
C LEU A 55 10.80 -3.59 -0.46
N PRO A 56 11.82 -3.62 -1.35
CA PRO A 56 12.70 -4.77 -1.50
C PRO A 56 13.29 -5.25 -0.16
N GLY A 57 13.10 -6.53 0.17
CA GLY A 57 13.57 -7.15 1.42
C GLY A 57 12.73 -6.85 2.66
N HIS A 58 11.57 -6.22 2.50
CA HIS A 58 10.60 -5.95 3.56
C HIS A 58 9.28 -6.66 3.28
N GLY A 59 8.50 -6.95 4.33
CA GLY A 59 7.23 -7.67 4.21
C GLY A 59 7.37 -8.94 3.38
N GLU A 60 6.50 -9.10 2.38
CA GLU A 60 6.52 -10.24 1.46
C GLU A 60 7.32 -9.97 0.17
N SER A 61 7.94 -8.79 0.05
CA SER A 61 8.76 -8.45 -1.12
C SER A 61 10.15 -9.09 -1.06
N PRO A 62 10.64 -9.66 -2.16
CA PRO A 62 11.98 -10.25 -2.19
C PRO A 62 13.08 -9.19 -2.00
N ALA A 63 14.22 -9.60 -1.47
CA ALA A 63 15.43 -8.78 -1.44
C ALA A 63 16.04 -8.63 -2.84
N VAL A 64 16.78 -7.54 -3.07
CA VAL A 64 17.52 -7.35 -4.32
C VAL A 64 18.71 -8.30 -4.35
N SER A 65 18.83 -9.13 -5.39
CA SER A 65 20.03 -9.93 -5.63
C SER A 65 21.14 -9.04 -6.20
N SER A 66 22.35 -9.16 -5.65
CA SER A 66 23.57 -8.55 -6.20
C SER A 66 24.15 -9.35 -7.36
#